data_AF-A0AAU9MDD2-F1
#
_entry.id   AF-A0AAU9MDD2-F1
#
_cell.length_a   1.000
_cell.length_b   1.000
_cell.length_c   1.000
_cell.angle_alpha   90.00
_cell.angle_beta   90.00
_cell.angle_gamma   90.00
#
_symmetry.space_group_name_H-M   'P 1'
#
loop_
_entity.id
_entity.type
_entity.pdbx_description
1 polymer ?
#
loop_
_entity_poly.entity_id
_entity_poly.type
_entity_poly.pdbx_seq_one_letter_code
_entity_poly.pdbx_strand_id
1 'polypeptide(L)'
;MLNALSMRRTAQFGDEGDEHQEDGSKTRKQLSIATRVTNYLTRTGYLWPILFLAIVIFVIYSLFIRSRNLVCVSSISSFDRLSRTRFFGLDGLESDFGSLGVPWCRSKHGKTIEWTSKDLLQGLEEFVPIYETRPIKNNMYGMGFDHSFGLWFITRWLKPELMIESGAFKGHSTWILRQAMPDTPIISLSPRHPAKYLLKGPAYVDQNCTYFAGKDFVDFGNVNWSKVMKKHGVNDSSRVLIFFDDHQNELKRLKQALKAGFSHLVFEDNYDTGTGDHYSLRQICDQFYIQGGGHSCFKDSDEARQRRKRKQFWEKAVDINDLCGPHEAWWGVKGYMRDDFNHTNKQISHTQHFQNSRFVESILDVYWELPPVAGPSLTQQTRYDPARVSNPIVEDGRFGLFQRLGLSRLEETVFNGYTQMVYVKISLNEM
;
A
#
# COMPACT_ATOMS: atom_id res chain seq x y z
N MET A 1 21.88 23.83 -70.91
CA MET A 1 22.94 22.91 -71.40
C MET A 1 23.06 21.81 -70.37
N LEU A 2 22.37 20.69 -70.64
CA LEU A 2 22.94 19.44 -71.20
C LEU A 2 23.73 18.69 -70.11
N ASN A 3 23.13 17.65 -69.53
CA ASN A 3 23.17 16.25 -69.99
C ASN A 3 24.59 15.66 -69.85
N ALA A 4 24.84 14.39 -69.57
CA ALA A 4 24.10 13.20 -69.16
C ALA A 4 25.14 12.07 -69.36
N LEU A 5 25.02 10.98 -68.59
CA LEU A 5 25.34 9.60 -68.99
C LEU A 5 26.77 9.24 -69.46
N SER A 6 27.24 8.08 -68.98
CA SER A 6 27.35 6.86 -69.80
C SER A 6 28.67 6.08 -69.64
N MET A 7 28.52 4.89 -69.04
CA MET A 7 28.90 3.56 -69.56
C MET A 7 30.34 3.19 -69.99
N ARG A 8 30.69 1.95 -69.55
CA ARG A 8 31.38 0.84 -70.27
C ARG A 8 32.92 0.97 -70.47
N ARG A 9 33.75 -0.09 -70.49
CA ARG A 9 33.70 -1.56 -70.21
C ARG A 9 35.11 -2.15 -70.56
N THR A 10 35.53 -3.25 -69.91
CA THR A 10 36.42 -4.37 -70.41
C THR A 10 37.90 -4.08 -70.75
N ALA A 11 38.89 -4.99 -70.70
CA ALA A 11 39.03 -6.48 -70.67
C ALA A 11 40.35 -6.85 -69.89
N GLN A 12 40.85 -8.08 -69.65
CA GLN A 12 40.89 -9.33 -70.45
C GLN A 12 41.60 -10.49 -69.68
N PHE A 13 41.53 -11.70 -70.26
CA PHE A 13 42.22 -13.01 -70.00
C PHE A 13 41.54 -13.93 -68.97
N GLY A 14 41.08 -15.15 -69.28
CA GLY A 14 41.52 -16.23 -70.20
C GLY A 14 41.74 -17.47 -69.31
N ASP A 15 41.34 -18.71 -69.57
CA ASP A 15 41.08 -19.43 -70.81
C ASP A 15 40.33 -20.77 -70.52
N GLU A 16 39.80 -21.39 -71.58
CA GLU A 16 39.57 -22.83 -71.83
C GLU A 16 38.69 -23.68 -70.86
N GLY A 17 37.74 -24.51 -71.31
CA GLY A 17 37.30 -24.87 -72.65
C GLY A 17 36.23 -25.99 -72.57
N ASP A 18 35.29 -25.93 -73.51
CA ASP A 18 34.67 -27.01 -74.32
C ASP A 18 33.83 -28.14 -73.63
N GLU A 19 32.71 -28.65 -74.17
CA GLU A 19 31.98 -28.42 -75.43
C GLU A 19 30.61 -29.17 -75.41
N HIS A 20 29.70 -28.71 -76.30
CA HIS A 20 28.55 -29.37 -76.96
C HIS A 20 27.28 -29.83 -76.17
N GLN A 21 26.08 -29.23 -76.41
CA GLN A 21 25.07 -29.45 -77.52
C GLN A 21 24.41 -30.85 -77.47
N GLU A 22 23.12 -31.10 -77.68
CA GLU A 22 21.95 -30.36 -78.19
C GLU A 22 20.67 -31.21 -77.93
N ASP A 23 19.51 -30.54 -77.92
CA ASP A 23 18.11 -30.94 -78.17
C ASP A 23 17.53 -32.37 -78.02
N GLY A 24 16.27 -32.44 -77.54
CA GLY A 24 15.36 -33.56 -77.82
C GLY A 24 14.15 -33.75 -76.88
N SER A 25 12.96 -33.33 -77.32
CA SER A 25 11.66 -33.46 -76.64
C SER A 25 11.12 -34.91 -76.48
N LYS A 26 10.43 -35.23 -75.36
CA LYS A 26 9.01 -35.69 -75.27
C LYS A 26 8.65 -36.48 -73.99
N THR A 27 7.73 -35.87 -73.22
CA THR A 27 6.56 -36.43 -72.50
C THR A 27 6.68 -37.51 -71.38
N ARG A 28 6.09 -37.12 -70.23
CA ARG A 28 5.10 -37.85 -69.38
C ARG A 28 5.60 -38.45 -68.05
N LYS A 29 5.27 -37.76 -66.94
CA LYS A 29 4.32 -38.17 -65.87
C LYS A 29 4.55 -37.33 -64.60
N GLN A 30 3.59 -36.48 -64.24
CA GLN A 30 3.55 -35.83 -62.92
C GLN A 30 3.32 -36.89 -61.85
N LEU A 31 4.33 -37.12 -61.01
CA LEU A 31 4.17 -37.88 -59.76
C LEU A 31 3.72 -36.91 -58.67
N SER A 32 2.51 -37.13 -58.15
CA SER A 32 1.85 -36.28 -57.16
C SER A 32 2.69 -36.10 -55.88
N ILE A 33 2.71 -34.85 -55.40
CA ILE A 33 3.30 -34.39 -54.11
C ILE A 33 2.86 -35.28 -52.93
N ALA A 34 1.67 -35.91 -53.02
CA ALA A 34 1.16 -36.83 -52.01
C ALA A 34 2.12 -38.01 -51.73
N THR A 35 2.81 -38.53 -52.75
CA THR A 35 3.72 -39.69 -52.61
C THR A 35 5.02 -39.33 -51.85
N ARG A 36 5.43 -38.05 -51.87
CA ARG A 36 6.59 -37.57 -51.11
C ARG A 36 6.28 -37.34 -49.63
N VAL A 37 5.03 -36.98 -49.30
CA VAL A 37 4.59 -36.76 -47.91
C VAL A 37 4.44 -38.09 -47.16
N THR A 38 3.95 -39.14 -47.82
CA THR A 38 3.77 -40.46 -47.19
C THR A 38 5.10 -41.12 -46.79
N ASN A 39 6.18 -40.90 -47.55
CA ASN A 39 7.52 -41.42 -47.23
C ASN A 39 8.24 -40.65 -46.11
N TYR A 40 7.80 -39.44 -45.77
CA TYR A 40 8.35 -38.68 -44.64
C TYR A 40 7.69 -39.05 -43.31
N LEU A 41 6.39 -39.37 -43.34
CA LEU A 41 5.61 -39.80 -42.17
C LEU A 41 5.97 -41.22 -41.70
N THR A 42 6.38 -42.13 -42.59
CA THR A 42 6.82 -43.48 -42.19
C THR A 42 8.23 -43.51 -41.58
N ARG A 43 9.04 -42.45 -41.76
CA ARG A 43 10.42 -42.39 -41.26
C ARG A 43 10.56 -41.72 -39.88
N THR A 44 9.50 -41.09 -39.38
CA THR A 44 9.48 -40.34 -38.11
C THR A 44 8.53 -40.91 -37.05
N GLY A 45 7.98 -42.11 -37.28
CA GLY A 45 6.98 -42.77 -36.43
C GLY A 45 7.42 -43.11 -35.00
N TYR A 46 8.71 -43.05 -34.67
CA TYR A 46 9.22 -43.31 -33.31
C TYR A 46 9.32 -42.06 -32.42
N LEU A 47 9.28 -40.84 -32.99
CA LEU A 47 9.39 -39.60 -32.19
C LEU A 47 8.07 -39.18 -31.56
N TRP A 48 6.95 -39.50 -32.21
CA TRP A 48 5.62 -39.11 -31.75
C TRP A 48 5.16 -39.85 -30.47
N PRO A 49 5.40 -41.16 -30.32
CA PRO A 49 5.13 -41.87 -29.06
C PRO A 49 5.97 -41.34 -27.89
N ILE A 50 7.24 -40.98 -28.15
CA ILE A 50 8.15 -40.45 -27.12
C ILE A 50 7.71 -39.07 -26.65
N LEU A 51 7.31 -38.19 -27.60
CA LEU A 51 6.81 -36.86 -27.27
C LEU A 51 5.49 -36.95 -26.47
N PHE A 52 4.61 -37.88 -26.85
CA PHE A 52 3.36 -38.13 -26.13
C PHE A 52 3.62 -38.66 -24.71
N LEU A 53 4.57 -39.59 -24.54
CA LEU A 53 4.95 -40.11 -23.23
C LEU A 53 5.53 -39.01 -22.33
N ALA A 54 6.37 -38.12 -22.89
CA ALA A 54 6.94 -36.99 -22.17
C ALA A 54 5.88 -35.98 -21.70
N ILE A 55 4.87 -35.71 -22.55
CA ILE A 55 3.73 -34.85 -22.19
C ILE A 55 2.90 -35.49 -21.08
N VAL A 56 2.63 -36.80 -21.16
CA VAL A 56 1.88 -37.53 -20.12
C VAL A 56 2.65 -37.52 -18.79
N ILE A 57 3.96 -37.73 -18.81
CA ILE A 57 4.82 -37.65 -17.61
C ILE A 57 4.80 -36.23 -17.02
N PHE A 58 4.83 -35.19 -17.86
CA PHE A 58 4.75 -33.80 -17.43
C PHE A 58 3.38 -33.47 -16.79
N VAL A 59 2.29 -34.00 -17.34
CA VAL A 59 0.94 -33.86 -16.76
C VAL A 59 0.84 -34.61 -15.42
N ILE A 60 1.38 -35.82 -15.33
CA ILE A 60 1.38 -36.59 -14.06
C ILE A 60 2.24 -35.89 -13.00
N TYR A 61 3.42 -35.37 -13.38
CA TYR A 61 4.31 -34.65 -12.48
C TYR A 61 3.69 -33.34 -11.98
N SER A 62 3.03 -32.58 -12.85
CA SER A 62 2.31 -31.36 -12.46
C SER A 62 1.10 -31.65 -11.55
N LEU A 63 0.40 -32.77 -11.76
CA LEU A 63 -0.67 -33.22 -10.86
C LEU A 63 -0.12 -33.69 -9.50
N PHE A 64 1.04 -34.35 -9.46
CA PHE A 64 1.71 -34.75 -8.22
C PHE A 64 2.28 -33.56 -7.41
N ILE A 65 2.80 -32.53 -8.09
CA ILE A 65 3.23 -31.28 -7.44
C ILE A 65 2.01 -30.54 -6.90
N ARG A 66 0.89 -30.54 -7.62
CA ARG A 66 -0.34 -29.86 -7.20
C ARG A 66 -1.05 -30.57 -6.04
N SER A 67 -0.95 -31.90 -5.95
CA SER A 67 -1.52 -32.67 -4.83
C SER A 67 -0.67 -32.59 -3.56
N ARG A 68 0.66 -32.40 -3.68
CA ARG A 68 1.56 -32.19 -2.52
C ARG A 68 1.44 -30.80 -1.87
N ASN A 69 0.74 -29.86 -2.50
CA ASN A 69 0.41 -28.55 -1.93
C ASN A 69 -0.95 -28.50 -1.21
N LEU A 70 -1.59 -29.65 -1.02
CA LEU A 70 -2.81 -29.77 -0.23
C LEU A 70 -2.50 -30.66 0.98
N VAL A 71 -2.12 -30.01 2.08
CA VAL A 71 -2.24 -30.40 3.50
C VAL A 71 -1.02 -29.86 4.26
N CYS A 72 -1.21 -28.68 4.86
CA CYS A 72 -0.72 -28.31 6.19
C CYS A 72 -1.53 -27.10 6.65
N VAL A 73 -2.64 -27.37 7.33
CA VAL A 73 -3.23 -26.43 8.28
C VAL A 73 -2.32 -26.51 9.51
N SER A 74 -1.43 -25.55 9.64
CA SER A 74 -0.58 -25.41 10.84
C SER A 74 -0.83 -24.04 11.43
N SER A 75 -1.24 -24.06 12.69
CA SER A 75 -1.60 -22.95 13.57
C SER A 75 -0.66 -21.76 13.49
N ILE A 76 -1.24 -20.59 13.29
CA ILE A 76 -0.60 -19.27 13.39
C ILE A 76 -0.22 -19.05 14.86
N SER A 77 1.06 -19.14 15.16
CA SER A 77 1.64 -18.56 16.38
C SER A 77 2.99 -17.93 16.05
N SER A 78 3.03 -16.59 16.13
CA SER A 78 4.13 -15.69 16.51
C SER A 78 5.61 -15.94 16.14
N PHE A 79 5.97 -16.93 15.32
CA PHE A 79 7.37 -17.31 15.09
C PHE A 79 7.75 -17.54 13.62
N ASP A 80 7.19 -16.75 12.71
CA ASP A 80 7.58 -16.83 11.28
C ASP A 80 7.94 -15.47 10.66
N ARG A 81 8.73 -14.67 11.40
CA ARG A 81 9.46 -13.52 10.82
C ARG A 81 10.75 -13.91 10.07
N LEU A 82 11.16 -15.17 10.07
CA LEU A 82 12.51 -15.61 9.64
C LEU A 82 12.57 -16.41 8.31
N SER A 83 11.48 -16.56 7.56
CA SER A 83 11.45 -17.49 6.41
C SER A 83 11.34 -16.84 5.00
N ARG A 84 11.05 -15.54 4.89
CA ARG A 84 10.47 -14.97 3.65
C ARG A 84 11.40 -14.21 2.69
N THR A 85 12.71 -14.44 2.70
CA THR A 85 13.65 -13.82 1.74
C THR A 85 13.87 -14.59 0.42
N ARG A 86 13.22 -15.74 0.18
CA ARG A 86 13.64 -16.65 -0.92
C ARG A 86 12.99 -16.50 -2.30
N PHE A 87 12.23 -15.45 -2.61
CA PHE A 87 11.52 -15.41 -3.91
C PHE A 87 11.96 -14.33 -4.92
N PHE A 88 12.76 -13.34 -4.51
CA PHE A 88 13.40 -12.41 -5.44
C PHE A 88 14.87 -12.31 -5.04
N GLY A 89 15.79 -12.77 -5.88
CA GLY A 89 17.23 -12.84 -5.63
C GLY A 89 17.91 -11.50 -5.36
N LEU A 90 17.60 -10.91 -4.21
CA LEU A 90 18.30 -9.84 -3.53
C LEU A 90 18.81 -10.46 -2.22
N ASP A 91 19.91 -11.22 -2.32
CA ASP A 91 20.73 -11.58 -1.17
C ASP A 91 21.37 -10.29 -0.63
N GLY A 92 20.62 -9.56 0.19
CA GLY A 92 21.18 -8.62 1.14
C GLY A 92 21.11 -9.28 2.50
N LEU A 93 22.27 -9.57 3.10
CA LEU A 93 22.39 -9.77 4.54
C LEU A 93 21.49 -8.74 5.24
N GLU A 94 20.62 -9.19 6.15
CA GLU A 94 19.82 -8.32 7.01
C GLU A 94 20.77 -7.33 7.71
N SER A 95 20.86 -6.13 7.16
CA SER A 95 21.38 -4.98 7.89
C SER A 95 20.22 -4.52 8.75
N ASP A 96 20.16 -5.03 9.98
CA ASP A 96 19.49 -4.29 11.05
C ASP A 96 20.00 -2.85 10.97
N PHE A 97 19.10 -1.86 11.03
CA PHE A 97 19.30 -0.44 10.65
C PHE A 97 19.15 -0.11 9.15
N GLY A 98 18.11 0.65 8.82
CA GLY A 98 18.00 1.44 7.60
C GLY A 98 17.91 0.73 6.25
N SER A 99 18.25 -0.56 6.10
CA SER A 99 18.34 -1.20 4.78
C SER A 99 17.00 -1.65 4.17
N LEU A 100 15.89 -1.07 4.64
CA LEU A 100 14.48 -1.39 4.37
C LEU A 100 13.87 -2.50 5.25
N GLY A 101 12.60 -2.25 5.61
CA GLY A 101 11.84 -2.87 6.68
C GLY A 101 10.74 -1.89 7.11
N VAL A 102 9.84 -2.30 8.00
CA VAL A 102 8.66 -1.52 8.40
C VAL A 102 8.87 -0.97 9.82
N PRO A 103 9.21 0.32 10.00
CA PRO A 103 9.28 0.90 11.34
C PRO A 103 7.90 0.85 11.99
N TRP A 104 7.88 0.70 13.32
CA TRP A 104 6.68 0.59 14.13
C TRP A 104 6.96 1.14 15.54
N CYS A 105 5.92 1.55 16.26
CA CYS A 105 6.06 1.96 17.65
C CYS A 105 5.94 0.77 18.61
N ARG A 106 6.87 0.65 19.55
CA ARG A 106 6.79 -0.37 20.62
C ARG A 106 5.62 -0.07 21.57
N SER A 107 4.76 -1.04 21.79
CA SER A 107 3.78 -0.98 22.87
C SER A 107 4.43 -1.32 24.22
N LYS A 108 4.04 -0.59 25.27
CA LYS A 108 4.66 -0.71 26.61
C LYS A 108 4.60 -2.12 27.21
N HIS A 109 3.57 -2.89 26.86
CA HIS A 109 3.35 -4.27 27.34
C HIS A 109 3.36 -5.32 26.23
N GLY A 110 3.81 -4.98 25.01
CA GLY A 110 3.79 -5.91 23.88
C GLY A 110 2.39 -6.34 23.43
N LYS A 111 1.32 -5.68 23.91
CA LYS A 111 -0.05 -5.94 23.47
C LYS A 111 -0.18 -5.58 21.98
N THR A 112 -1.02 -6.36 21.31
CA THR A 112 -1.37 -6.20 19.89
C THR A 112 -2.89 -6.20 19.75
N ILE A 113 -3.37 -5.92 18.54
CA ILE A 113 -4.78 -6.07 18.15
C ILE A 113 -5.31 -7.49 18.35
N GLU A 114 -6.63 -7.61 18.50
CA GLU A 114 -7.32 -8.88 18.71
C GLU A 114 -7.84 -9.52 17.41
N TRP A 115 -8.03 -8.71 16.36
CA TRP A 115 -8.50 -9.21 15.06
C TRP A 115 -7.39 -9.88 14.25
N THR A 116 -7.80 -10.76 13.35
CA THR A 116 -6.91 -11.56 12.49
C THR A 116 -7.10 -11.21 11.02
N SER A 117 -6.22 -11.74 10.16
CA SER A 117 -6.39 -11.64 8.69
C SER A 117 -7.71 -12.25 8.21
N LYS A 118 -8.26 -13.25 8.92
CA LYS A 118 -9.56 -13.84 8.58
C LYS A 118 -10.69 -12.83 8.83
N ASP A 119 -10.64 -12.11 9.94
CA ASP A 119 -11.63 -11.08 10.27
C ASP A 119 -11.57 -9.93 9.26
N LEU A 120 -10.37 -9.53 8.84
CA LEU A 120 -10.19 -8.54 7.78
C LEU A 120 -10.80 -8.99 6.44
N LEU A 121 -10.60 -10.26 6.06
CA LEU A 121 -11.21 -10.81 4.85
C LEU A 121 -12.74 -10.83 4.91
N GLN A 122 -13.30 -11.23 6.05
CA GLN A 122 -14.76 -11.16 6.27
C GLN A 122 -15.26 -9.71 6.22
N GLY A 123 -14.52 -8.78 6.84
CA GLY A 123 -14.83 -7.35 6.76
C GLY A 123 -14.85 -6.84 5.33
N LEU A 124 -13.93 -7.29 4.46
CA LEU A 124 -13.92 -6.92 3.04
C LEU A 124 -15.15 -7.46 2.30
N GLU A 125 -15.59 -8.69 2.59
CA GLU A 125 -16.81 -9.27 2.00
C GLU A 125 -18.04 -8.40 2.31
N GLU A 126 -18.13 -7.85 3.52
CA GLU A 126 -19.21 -6.94 3.93
C GLU A 126 -19.02 -5.52 3.36
N PHE A 127 -17.80 -5.00 3.36
CA PHE A 127 -17.54 -3.59 3.10
C PHE A 127 -17.52 -3.21 1.62
N VAL A 128 -17.05 -4.09 0.73
CA VAL A 128 -16.99 -3.81 -0.72
C VAL A 128 -18.34 -3.33 -1.28
N PRO A 129 -19.47 -4.04 -1.07
CA PRO A 129 -20.77 -3.56 -1.57
C PRO A 129 -21.21 -2.24 -0.92
N ILE A 130 -20.85 -1.99 0.35
CA ILE A 130 -21.12 -0.71 1.01
C ILE A 130 -20.37 0.41 0.28
N TYR A 131 -19.07 0.26 0.06
CA TYR A 131 -18.24 1.28 -0.61
C TYR A 131 -18.68 1.59 -2.05
N GLU A 132 -19.27 0.63 -2.75
CA GLU A 132 -19.89 0.85 -4.06
C GLU A 132 -21.06 1.86 -3.98
N THR A 133 -21.74 2.00 -2.84
CA THR A 133 -22.85 2.96 -2.65
C THR A 133 -22.41 4.36 -2.24
N ARG A 134 -21.10 4.62 -2.07
CA ARG A 134 -20.59 5.90 -1.57
C ARG A 134 -21.12 7.10 -2.37
N PRO A 135 -21.48 8.21 -1.70
CA PRO A 135 -22.00 9.41 -2.36
C PRO A 135 -20.90 10.16 -3.12
N ILE A 136 -19.64 10.02 -2.71
CA ILE A 136 -18.49 10.70 -3.31
C ILE A 136 -17.68 9.67 -4.10
N LYS A 137 -17.96 9.57 -5.41
CA LYS A 137 -17.29 8.58 -6.29
C LYS A 137 -15.81 8.89 -6.48
N ASN A 138 -15.50 10.16 -6.74
CA ASN A 138 -14.15 10.68 -6.85
C ASN A 138 -13.80 11.52 -5.61
N ASN A 139 -13.11 10.90 -4.66
CA ASN A 139 -12.64 11.54 -3.44
C ASN A 139 -11.19 12.00 -3.54
N MET A 140 -10.77 12.55 -4.69
CA MET A 140 -9.44 13.14 -4.83
C MET A 140 -9.14 14.11 -3.68
N TYR A 141 -7.93 13.98 -3.12
CA TYR A 141 -7.41 14.63 -1.90
C TYR A 141 -7.98 14.14 -0.56
N GLY A 142 -8.90 13.19 -0.55
CA GLY A 142 -9.34 12.52 0.67
C GLY A 142 -9.05 11.03 0.63
N MET A 143 -9.53 10.32 1.64
CA MET A 143 -9.31 8.88 1.77
C MET A 143 -9.85 8.06 0.59
N GLY A 144 -9.06 7.07 0.16
CA GLY A 144 -9.40 6.06 -0.85
C GLY A 144 -10.02 4.79 -0.24
N PHE A 145 -10.04 3.70 -1.01
CA PHE A 145 -10.68 2.44 -0.61
C PHE A 145 -10.06 1.86 0.67
N ASP A 146 -8.73 1.74 0.71
CA ASP A 146 -8.02 1.07 1.79
C ASP A 146 -8.32 1.72 3.15
N HIS A 147 -8.16 3.04 3.26
CA HIS A 147 -8.41 3.77 4.50
C HIS A 147 -9.92 3.79 4.85
N SER A 148 -10.79 3.85 3.84
CA SER A 148 -12.23 3.74 4.06
C SER A 148 -12.60 2.38 4.69
N PHE A 149 -11.99 1.30 4.19
CA PHE A 149 -12.15 -0.04 4.76
C PHE A 149 -11.61 -0.10 6.18
N GLY A 150 -10.38 0.38 6.41
CA GLY A 150 -9.77 0.34 7.73
C GLY A 150 -10.58 1.11 8.78
N LEU A 151 -11.00 2.34 8.47
CA LEU A 151 -11.84 3.14 9.37
C LEU A 151 -13.17 2.43 9.66
N TRP A 152 -13.84 1.90 8.63
CA TRP A 152 -15.08 1.14 8.81
C TRP A 152 -14.86 -0.08 9.71
N PHE A 153 -13.82 -0.89 9.43
CA PHE A 153 -13.53 -2.13 10.13
C PHE A 153 -13.20 -1.88 11.60
N ILE A 154 -12.29 -0.95 11.91
CA ILE A 154 -11.91 -0.60 13.28
C ILE A 154 -13.15 -0.12 14.05
N THR A 155 -13.98 0.71 13.43
CA THR A 155 -15.21 1.23 14.04
C THR A 155 -16.20 0.11 14.35
N ARG A 156 -16.42 -0.82 13.39
CA ARG A 156 -17.27 -2.01 13.57
C ARG A 156 -16.77 -2.94 14.66
N TRP A 157 -15.46 -3.09 14.76
CA TRP A 157 -14.82 -3.93 15.77
C TRP A 157 -15.01 -3.36 17.18
N LEU A 158 -14.69 -2.08 17.36
CA LEU A 158 -14.70 -1.42 18.67
C LEU A 158 -16.12 -1.13 19.18
N LYS A 159 -17.09 -0.92 18.29
CA LYS A 159 -18.49 -0.57 18.60
C LYS A 159 -18.57 0.58 19.61
N PRO A 160 -18.04 1.77 19.25
CA PRO A 160 -18.01 2.91 20.15
C PRO A 160 -19.42 3.46 20.43
N GLU A 161 -19.55 4.13 21.56
CA GLU A 161 -20.77 4.86 21.96
C GLU A 161 -20.80 6.29 21.40
N LEU A 162 -19.65 6.80 20.97
CA LEU A 162 -19.49 8.08 20.31
C LEU A 162 -18.28 8.03 19.36
N MET A 163 -18.46 8.60 18.17
CA MET A 163 -17.40 8.73 17.18
C MET A 163 -17.07 10.21 17.00
N ILE A 164 -15.78 10.56 17.04
CA ILE A 164 -15.29 11.92 16.81
C ILE A 164 -14.39 11.87 15.59
N GLU A 165 -14.61 12.77 14.63
CA GLU A 165 -13.68 13.00 13.53
C GLU A 165 -13.13 14.43 13.59
N SER A 166 -11.84 14.58 13.29
CA SER A 166 -11.19 15.87 13.09
C SER A 166 -10.61 15.88 11.68
N GLY A 167 -11.14 16.74 10.81
CA GLY A 167 -10.82 16.75 9.37
C GLY A 167 -11.90 16.11 8.50
N ALA A 168 -13.04 16.78 8.33
CA ALA A 168 -14.19 16.21 7.61
C ALA A 168 -14.08 16.33 6.08
N PHE A 169 -13.39 17.36 5.58
CA PHE A 169 -13.33 17.72 4.16
C PHE A 169 -14.71 17.68 3.45
N LYS A 170 -14.91 16.78 2.48
CA LYS A 170 -16.17 16.58 1.74
C LYS A 170 -17.19 15.70 2.48
N GLY A 171 -16.86 15.17 3.66
CA GLY A 171 -17.72 14.32 4.49
C GLY A 171 -17.65 12.83 4.19
N HIS A 172 -16.63 12.36 3.45
CA HIS A 172 -16.51 10.94 3.09
C HIS A 172 -16.22 10.06 4.31
N SER A 173 -15.28 10.45 5.18
CA SER A 173 -15.02 9.77 6.46
C SER A 173 -16.26 9.76 7.37
N THR A 174 -17.01 10.85 7.43
CA THR A 174 -18.30 10.91 8.14
C THR A 174 -19.28 9.87 7.62
N TRP A 175 -19.37 9.72 6.30
CA TRP A 175 -20.21 8.70 5.66
C TRP A 175 -19.76 7.29 6.04
N ILE A 176 -18.45 7.03 6.03
CA ILE A 176 -17.87 5.75 6.45
C ILE A 176 -18.23 5.41 7.90
N LEU A 177 -18.06 6.36 8.82
CA LEU A 177 -18.44 6.19 10.23
C LEU A 177 -19.94 5.89 10.38
N ARG A 178 -20.79 6.59 9.63
CA ARG A 178 -22.24 6.31 9.63
C ARG A 178 -22.58 4.93 9.06
N GLN A 179 -21.88 4.46 8.03
CA GLN A 179 -22.06 3.10 7.51
C GLN A 179 -21.57 2.02 8.49
N ALA A 180 -20.55 2.32 9.29
CA ALA A 180 -20.07 1.39 10.31
C ALA A 180 -21.05 1.27 11.49
N MET A 181 -21.56 2.41 11.97
CA MET A 181 -22.44 2.48 13.13
C MET A 181 -23.62 3.43 12.87
N PRO A 182 -24.73 2.95 12.28
CA PRO A 182 -25.84 3.78 11.80
C PRO A 182 -26.50 4.67 12.85
N ASP A 183 -26.56 4.21 14.11
CA ASP A 183 -27.25 4.92 15.19
C ASP A 183 -26.31 5.65 16.16
N THR A 184 -24.99 5.41 16.06
CA THR A 184 -24.02 6.01 16.98
C THR A 184 -23.85 7.52 16.66
N PRO A 185 -23.86 8.40 17.67
CA PRO A 185 -23.59 9.82 17.48
C PRO A 185 -22.21 10.09 16.85
N ILE A 186 -22.15 11.08 15.96
CA ILE A 186 -20.90 11.56 15.34
C ILE A 186 -20.70 13.02 15.71
N ILE A 187 -19.49 13.37 16.10
CA ILE A 187 -19.03 14.76 16.24
C ILE A 187 -17.94 15.01 15.21
N SER A 188 -18.10 16.06 14.42
CA SER A 188 -17.18 16.42 13.36
C SER A 188 -16.59 17.79 13.60
N LEU A 189 -15.25 17.85 13.70
CA LEU A 189 -14.48 19.08 13.82
C LEU A 189 -13.85 19.38 12.45
N SER A 190 -14.20 20.51 11.84
CA SER A 190 -13.61 20.91 10.57
C SER A 190 -13.71 22.42 10.37
N PRO A 191 -12.63 23.13 10.00
CA PRO A 191 -12.70 24.57 9.72
C PRO A 191 -13.80 24.91 8.71
N ARG A 192 -14.04 24.04 7.72
CA ARG A 192 -15.05 24.20 6.68
C ARG A 192 -16.08 23.07 6.75
N HIS A 193 -17.36 23.45 6.86
CA HIS A 193 -18.47 22.50 6.88
C HIS A 193 -18.60 21.76 5.52
N PRO A 194 -18.83 20.43 5.49
CA PRO A 194 -18.91 19.65 4.24
C PRO A 194 -19.93 20.18 3.21
N ALA A 195 -21.07 20.70 3.67
CA ALA A 195 -22.07 21.36 2.81
C ALA A 195 -21.49 22.45 1.89
N LYS A 196 -20.37 23.08 2.25
CA LYS A 196 -19.70 24.11 1.43
C LYS A 196 -19.00 23.53 0.19
N TYR A 197 -18.90 22.22 0.06
CA TYR A 197 -18.34 21.53 -1.09
C TYR A 197 -19.42 21.10 -2.10
N LEU A 198 -20.71 21.06 -1.71
CA LEU A 198 -21.83 20.73 -2.60
C LEU A 198 -21.92 21.64 -3.84
N LEU A 199 -21.42 22.88 -3.72
CA LEU A 199 -21.35 23.83 -4.85
C LEU A 199 -20.26 23.49 -5.88
N LYS A 200 -19.27 22.68 -5.50
CA LYS A 200 -18.11 22.32 -6.34
C LYS A 200 -18.14 20.88 -6.83
N GLY A 201 -19.06 20.07 -6.29
CA GLY A 201 -19.18 18.65 -6.61
C GLY A 201 -19.83 17.86 -5.47
N PRO A 202 -19.85 16.53 -5.58
CA PRO A 202 -20.43 15.67 -4.56
C PRO A 202 -19.77 15.86 -3.20
N ALA A 203 -20.60 15.96 -2.17
CA ALA A 203 -20.21 15.98 -0.77
C ALA A 203 -21.30 15.27 0.05
N TYR A 204 -20.95 14.83 1.25
CA TYR A 204 -21.86 14.18 2.18
C TYR A 204 -22.01 15.02 3.44
N VAL A 205 -23.25 15.14 3.91
CA VAL A 205 -23.60 15.80 5.16
C VAL A 205 -24.52 14.85 5.90
N ASP A 206 -24.08 14.41 7.08
CA ASP A 206 -24.89 13.57 7.95
C ASP A 206 -25.83 14.45 8.77
N GLN A 207 -27.13 14.20 8.70
CA GLN A 207 -28.12 15.01 9.41
C GLN A 207 -28.06 14.85 10.94
N ASN A 208 -27.53 13.72 11.41
CA ASN A 208 -27.43 13.37 12.83
C ASN A 208 -26.03 13.68 13.42
N CYS A 209 -25.15 14.27 12.62
CA CYS A 209 -23.80 14.63 13.04
C CYS A 209 -23.80 16.03 13.67
N THR A 210 -23.09 16.16 14.79
CA THR A 210 -22.83 17.47 15.40
C THR A 210 -21.57 18.07 14.80
N TYR A 211 -21.73 19.11 13.99
CA TYR A 211 -20.61 19.80 13.35
C TYR A 211 -20.13 21.01 14.17
N PHE A 212 -18.85 21.01 14.55
CA PHE A 212 -18.13 22.22 14.95
C PHE A 212 -17.36 22.74 13.73
N ALA A 213 -17.99 23.63 12.97
CA ALA A 213 -17.45 24.10 11.70
C ALA A 213 -17.78 25.55 11.39
N GLY A 214 -16.98 26.18 10.51
CA GLY A 214 -17.16 27.58 10.14
C GLY A 214 -17.00 28.51 11.34
N LYS A 215 -18.02 29.33 11.60
CA LYS A 215 -18.02 30.26 12.75
C LYS A 215 -18.01 29.56 14.12
N ASP A 216 -18.51 28.32 14.15
CA ASP A 216 -18.62 27.50 15.36
C ASP A 216 -17.45 26.49 15.47
N PHE A 217 -16.46 26.61 14.59
CA PHE A 217 -15.28 25.75 14.61
C PHE A 217 -14.47 25.97 15.90
N VAL A 218 -14.08 24.86 16.52
CA VAL A 218 -13.15 24.82 17.64
C VAL A 218 -12.18 23.68 17.37
N ASP A 219 -10.88 23.97 17.47
CA ASP A 219 -9.83 22.94 17.35
C ASP A 219 -10.01 21.86 18.44
N PHE A 220 -9.72 20.59 18.11
CA PHE A 220 -9.85 19.45 19.01
C PHE A 220 -9.23 19.69 20.40
N GLY A 221 -8.06 20.33 20.47
CA GLY A 221 -7.38 20.60 21.73
C GLY A 221 -8.07 21.63 22.63
N ASN A 222 -9.00 22.41 22.09
CA ASN A 222 -9.70 23.50 22.76
C ASN A 222 -11.17 23.17 23.08
N VAL A 223 -11.68 22.01 22.63
CA VAL A 223 -13.03 21.57 22.95
C VAL A 223 -13.13 21.23 24.44
N ASN A 224 -14.21 21.67 25.10
CA ASN A 224 -14.54 21.22 26.44
C ASN A 224 -15.17 19.81 26.39
N TRP A 225 -14.32 18.80 26.31
CA TRP A 225 -14.73 17.40 26.14
C TRP A 225 -15.64 16.89 27.26
N SER A 226 -15.41 17.29 28.52
CA SER A 226 -16.29 16.91 29.63
C SER A 226 -17.74 17.36 29.41
N LYS A 227 -17.94 18.63 28.98
CA LYS A 227 -19.28 19.15 28.68
C LYS A 227 -19.90 18.48 27.47
N VAL A 228 -19.10 18.24 26.42
CA VAL A 228 -19.56 17.61 25.17
C VAL A 228 -19.98 16.15 25.43
N MET A 229 -19.14 15.36 26.08
CA MET A 229 -19.46 13.97 26.43
C MET A 229 -20.74 13.87 27.26
N LYS A 230 -20.89 14.72 28.28
CA LYS A 230 -22.12 14.79 29.09
C LYS A 230 -23.37 15.11 28.25
N LYS A 231 -23.25 16.03 27.27
CA LYS A 231 -24.36 16.37 26.35
C LYS A 231 -24.79 15.16 25.51
N HIS A 232 -23.84 14.31 25.14
CA HIS A 232 -24.09 13.10 24.34
C HIS A 232 -24.36 11.85 25.20
N GLY A 233 -24.45 11.99 26.53
CA GLY A 233 -24.75 10.88 27.44
C GLY A 233 -23.63 9.86 27.59
N VAL A 234 -22.40 10.18 27.19
CA VAL A 234 -21.24 9.29 27.28
C VAL A 234 -20.51 9.54 28.59
N ASN A 235 -20.43 8.52 29.45
CA ASN A 235 -19.74 8.60 30.74
C ASN A 235 -18.37 7.93 30.74
N ASP A 236 -18.08 7.08 29.76
CA ASP A 236 -16.82 6.35 29.63
C ASP A 236 -16.07 6.79 28.36
N SER A 237 -14.96 7.52 28.54
CA SER A 237 -14.11 7.99 27.44
C SER A 237 -13.37 6.87 26.72
N SER A 238 -13.25 5.68 27.32
CA SER A 238 -12.69 4.50 26.67
C SER A 238 -13.64 3.90 25.62
N ARG A 239 -14.93 4.28 25.64
CA ARG A 239 -15.94 3.86 24.65
C ARG A 239 -16.05 4.83 23.46
N VAL A 240 -15.14 5.79 23.36
CA VAL A 240 -15.09 6.80 22.29
C VAL A 240 -13.99 6.47 21.31
N LEU A 241 -14.31 6.51 20.01
CA LEU A 241 -13.34 6.41 18.92
C LEU A 241 -13.08 7.79 18.33
N ILE A 242 -11.81 8.14 18.16
CA ILE A 242 -11.40 9.38 17.48
C ILE A 242 -10.67 9.04 16.17
N PHE A 243 -11.06 9.69 15.09
CA PHE A 243 -10.41 9.65 13.79
C PHE A 243 -9.80 11.03 13.47
N PHE A 244 -8.49 11.08 13.22
CA PHE A 244 -7.75 12.28 12.85
C PHE A 244 -7.32 12.21 11.38
N ASP A 245 -7.77 13.17 10.60
CA ASP A 245 -7.43 13.43 9.18
C ASP A 245 -7.32 14.95 8.97
N ASP A 246 -6.78 15.66 9.97
CA ASP A 246 -6.73 17.12 10.02
C ASP A 246 -5.35 17.71 9.67
N HIS A 247 -4.41 16.85 9.26
CA HIS A 247 -3.03 17.18 8.91
C HIS A 247 -2.32 18.04 9.97
N GLN A 248 -2.64 17.77 11.25
CA GLN A 248 -1.91 18.29 12.39
C GLN A 248 -0.90 17.24 12.87
N ASN A 249 0.16 17.71 13.52
CA ASN A 249 1.16 16.86 14.16
C ASN A 249 0.51 15.80 15.07
N GLU A 250 0.77 14.53 14.79
CA GLU A 250 0.13 13.42 15.50
C GLU A 250 0.56 13.38 16.98
N LEU A 251 1.79 13.77 17.32
CA LEU A 251 2.23 13.87 18.72
C LEU A 251 1.40 14.88 19.51
N LYS A 252 1.02 15.99 18.87
CA LYS A 252 0.16 17.03 19.47
C LYS A 252 -1.25 16.47 19.69
N ARG A 253 -1.83 15.81 18.70
CA ARG A 253 -3.16 15.16 18.81
C ARG A 253 -3.19 14.04 19.84
N LEU A 254 -2.15 13.20 19.87
CA LEU A 254 -1.96 12.15 20.87
C LEU A 254 -1.97 12.71 22.30
N LYS A 255 -1.21 13.77 22.56
CA LYS A 255 -1.16 14.45 23.87
C LYS A 255 -2.51 15.09 24.25
N GLN A 256 -3.20 15.69 23.29
CA GLN A 256 -4.52 16.28 23.52
C GLN A 256 -5.56 15.22 23.85
N ALA A 257 -5.56 14.09 23.12
CA ALA A 257 -6.47 12.98 23.36
C ALA A 257 -6.21 12.32 24.72
N LEU A 258 -4.93 12.09 25.06
CA LEU A 258 -4.52 11.58 26.37
C LEU A 258 -4.99 12.50 27.51
N LYS A 259 -4.79 13.81 27.37
CA LYS A 259 -5.25 14.81 28.35
C LYS A 259 -6.76 14.82 28.51
N ALA A 260 -7.50 14.55 27.43
CA ALA A 260 -8.96 14.45 27.45
C ALA A 260 -9.47 13.08 27.96
N GLY A 261 -8.57 12.12 28.21
CA GLY A 261 -8.91 10.79 28.74
C GLY A 261 -9.36 9.79 27.67
N PHE A 262 -9.16 10.07 26.38
CA PHE A 262 -9.52 9.16 25.30
C PHE A 262 -8.42 8.13 25.03
N SER A 263 -8.83 6.91 24.68
CA SER A 263 -7.90 5.79 24.49
C SER A 263 -7.83 5.27 23.05
N HIS A 264 -8.92 5.32 22.28
CA HIS A 264 -8.98 4.72 20.95
C HIS A 264 -8.86 5.78 19.86
N LEU A 265 -7.72 5.78 19.16
CA LEU A 265 -7.40 6.78 18.15
C LEU A 265 -7.04 6.10 16.83
N VAL A 266 -7.47 6.69 15.73
CA VAL A 266 -7.05 6.34 14.38
C VAL A 266 -6.48 7.60 13.73
N PHE A 267 -5.28 7.50 13.20
CA PHE A 267 -4.63 8.56 12.43
C PHE A 267 -4.57 8.14 10.96
N GLU A 268 -5.12 9.02 10.11
CA GLU A 268 -4.86 9.05 8.68
C GLU A 268 -3.44 9.61 8.45
N ASP A 269 -2.83 9.27 7.32
CA ASP A 269 -1.54 9.84 6.90
C ASP A 269 -0.37 9.66 7.89
N ASN A 270 -0.21 8.45 8.43
CA ASN A 270 0.91 8.05 9.29
C ASN A 270 2.24 7.89 8.52
N TYR A 271 2.70 9.00 7.95
CA TYR A 271 3.74 9.08 6.93
C TYR A 271 5.03 8.36 7.28
N ASP A 272 5.68 7.81 6.25
CA ASP A 272 7.06 7.34 6.37
C ASP A 272 8.05 8.50 6.62
N THR A 273 9.22 8.16 7.13
CA THR A 273 10.28 9.14 7.42
C THR A 273 10.82 9.79 6.14
N GLY A 274 10.98 11.12 6.17
CA GLY A 274 11.40 11.94 5.03
C GLY A 274 10.27 12.47 4.13
N THR A 275 9.00 12.15 4.42
CA THR A 275 7.84 12.59 3.62
C THR A 275 6.69 13.12 4.49
N GLY A 276 5.57 13.51 3.88
CA GLY A 276 4.38 13.97 4.60
C GLY A 276 4.36 15.47 4.91
N ASP A 277 3.19 15.95 5.34
CA ASP A 277 2.97 17.35 5.67
C ASP A 277 2.82 17.64 7.17
N HIS A 278 2.85 16.60 8.01
CA HIS A 278 2.87 16.71 9.46
C HIS A 278 3.73 15.59 10.07
N TYR A 279 4.08 15.76 11.34
CA TYR A 279 4.91 14.82 12.08
C TYR A 279 4.09 13.63 12.60
N SER A 280 4.27 12.46 11.99
CA SER A 280 3.50 11.24 12.25
C SER A 280 4.08 10.35 13.34
N LEU A 281 3.29 9.43 13.89
CA LEU A 281 3.74 8.42 14.85
C LEU A 281 4.83 7.52 14.28
N ARG A 282 4.71 7.16 13.01
CA ARG A 282 5.71 6.37 12.30
C ARG A 282 7.04 7.09 12.24
N GLN A 283 7.03 8.39 11.89
CA GLN A 283 8.24 9.22 11.95
C GLN A 283 8.81 9.33 13.34
N ILE A 284 7.97 9.41 14.37
CA ILE A 284 8.40 9.50 15.77
C ILE A 284 9.11 8.20 16.19
N CYS A 285 8.54 7.06 15.83
CA CYS A 285 9.02 5.74 16.25
C CYS A 285 10.05 5.12 15.32
N ASP A 286 10.31 5.72 14.17
CA ASP A 286 11.44 5.38 13.34
C ASP A 286 12.73 5.72 14.08
N GLN A 287 13.38 4.69 14.61
CA GLN A 287 14.51 4.80 15.52
C GLN A 287 15.49 3.67 15.24
N PHE A 288 16.76 3.90 15.54
CA PHE A 288 17.81 2.93 15.26
C PHE A 288 17.49 1.56 15.86
N TYR A 289 17.07 1.48 17.12
CA TYR A 289 16.79 0.19 17.79
C TYR A 289 15.48 -0.49 17.31
N ILE A 290 14.77 0.09 16.35
CA ILE A 290 13.59 -0.51 15.71
C ILE A 290 14.03 -1.15 14.40
N GLN A 291 13.66 -2.42 14.20
CA GLN A 291 13.95 -3.12 12.95
C GLN A 291 13.35 -2.37 11.75
N GLY A 292 14.17 -2.10 10.75
CA GLY A 292 13.79 -1.28 9.58
C GLY A 292 13.70 0.23 9.85
N GLY A 293 13.98 0.66 11.08
CA GLY A 293 14.11 2.06 11.45
C GLY A 293 15.56 2.50 11.62
N GLY A 294 15.74 3.81 11.81
CA GLY A 294 17.03 4.49 11.79
C GLY A 294 17.63 4.51 10.39
N HIS A 295 18.20 5.65 9.99
CA HIS A 295 18.69 5.80 8.62
C HIS A 295 20.11 6.35 8.56
N SER A 296 20.83 5.90 7.54
CA SER A 296 22.17 6.37 7.22
C SER A 296 22.10 7.42 6.11
N CYS A 297 22.70 8.58 6.32
CA CYS A 297 22.75 9.63 5.31
C CYS A 297 23.94 9.54 4.34
N PHE A 298 24.71 8.44 4.38
CA PHE A 298 25.79 8.21 3.44
C PHE A 298 25.24 7.86 2.05
N LYS A 299 25.58 8.65 1.04
CA LYS A 299 25.09 8.51 -0.33
C LYS A 299 25.52 7.22 -1.03
N ASP A 300 26.64 6.64 -0.61
CA ASP A 300 27.20 5.42 -1.17
C ASP A 300 26.84 4.16 -0.38
N SER A 301 25.97 4.28 0.64
CA SER A 301 25.48 3.17 1.43
C SER A 301 24.56 2.23 0.63
N ASP A 302 24.39 1.00 1.13
CA ASP A 302 23.44 0.06 0.55
C ASP A 302 21.98 0.51 0.71
N GLU A 303 21.64 1.19 1.81
CA GLU A 303 20.34 1.85 1.97
C GLU A 303 20.09 2.86 0.84
N ALA A 304 21.05 3.76 0.58
CA ALA A 304 20.92 4.76 -0.49
C ALA A 304 20.77 4.09 -1.87
N ARG A 305 21.53 3.02 -2.13
CA ARG A 305 21.43 2.24 -3.37
C ARG A 305 20.06 1.60 -3.54
N GLN A 306 19.50 1.01 -2.49
CA GLN A 306 18.19 0.37 -2.51
C GLN A 306 17.06 1.40 -2.69
N ARG A 307 17.06 2.47 -1.90
CA ARG A 307 16.07 3.56 -2.00
C ARG A 307 16.03 4.17 -3.40
N ARG A 308 17.18 4.44 -4.01
CA ARG A 308 17.28 4.95 -5.39
C ARG A 308 16.63 4.03 -6.41
N LYS A 309 16.82 2.70 -6.29
CA LYS A 309 16.17 1.72 -7.17
C LYS A 309 14.65 1.76 -6.98
N ARG A 310 14.17 1.82 -5.74
CA ARG A 310 12.74 1.79 -5.42
C ARG A 310 12.01 3.07 -5.84
N LYS A 311 12.66 4.24 -5.76
CA LYS A 311 12.12 5.53 -6.24
C LYS A 311 11.69 5.51 -7.71
N GLN A 312 12.28 4.63 -8.52
CA GLN A 312 11.93 4.49 -9.94
C GLN A 312 10.56 3.81 -10.15
N PHE A 313 10.06 3.06 -9.16
CA PHE A 313 8.85 2.26 -9.28
C PHE A 313 7.70 2.75 -8.39
N TRP A 314 8.01 3.39 -7.26
CA TRP A 314 7.02 3.76 -6.24
C TRP A 314 7.04 5.26 -5.99
N GLU A 315 5.88 5.91 -6.13
CA GLU A 315 5.73 7.37 -6.08
C GLU A 315 6.23 7.95 -4.74
N LYS A 316 5.79 7.35 -3.63
CA LYS A 316 6.13 7.75 -2.26
C LYS A 316 7.36 7.05 -1.70
N ALA A 317 8.09 6.25 -2.48
CA ALA A 317 9.44 5.86 -2.05
C ALA A 317 10.29 7.12 -1.87
N VAL A 318 11.18 7.10 -0.88
CA VAL A 318 12.00 8.25 -0.48
C VAL A 318 13.46 7.93 -0.82
N ASP A 319 14.06 8.72 -1.71
CA ASP A 319 15.50 8.65 -2.02
C ASP A 319 16.32 9.25 -0.86
N ILE A 320 17.61 8.93 -0.78
CA ILE A 320 18.46 9.45 0.29
C ILE A 320 18.54 10.99 0.30
N ASN A 321 18.46 11.63 -0.87
CA ASN A 321 18.47 13.08 -0.97
C ASN A 321 17.16 13.73 -0.49
N ASP A 322 16.07 12.97 -0.49
CA ASP A 322 14.76 13.39 0.03
C ASP A 322 14.68 13.13 1.55
N LEU A 323 15.30 12.04 2.01
CA LEU A 323 15.31 11.64 3.42
C LEU A 323 16.17 12.55 4.30
N CYS A 324 17.40 12.84 3.86
CA CYS A 324 18.41 13.44 4.70
C CYS A 324 18.49 14.96 4.57
N GLY A 325 18.54 15.63 5.72
CA GLY A 325 18.75 17.06 5.88
C GLY A 325 20.18 17.44 6.29
N PRO A 326 20.41 18.73 6.62
CA PRO A 326 21.65 19.20 7.22
C PRO A 326 22.01 18.40 8.48
N HIS A 327 23.31 18.19 8.71
CA HIS A 327 23.82 17.41 9.85
C HIS A 327 23.26 15.98 9.93
N GLU A 328 23.02 15.36 8.77
CA GLU A 328 22.53 13.98 8.68
C GLU A 328 21.17 13.76 9.37
N ALA A 329 20.36 14.82 9.43
CA ALA A 329 19.04 14.76 10.03
C ALA A 329 18.06 14.01 9.12
N TRP A 330 17.89 12.71 9.34
CA TRP A 330 16.93 11.87 8.62
C TRP A 330 15.54 11.85 9.28
N TRP A 331 15.44 12.16 10.57
CA TRP A 331 14.18 12.08 11.32
C TRP A 331 13.14 13.12 10.91
N GLY A 332 11.87 12.80 11.14
CA GLY A 332 10.76 13.64 10.68
C GLY A 332 10.86 13.87 9.17
N VAL A 333 10.85 15.13 8.74
CA VAL A 333 11.27 15.50 7.38
C VAL A 333 12.53 16.35 7.47
N LYS A 334 13.69 15.74 7.22
CA LYS A 334 14.99 16.44 7.23
C LYS A 334 15.31 17.14 8.55
N GLY A 335 14.88 16.58 9.68
CA GLY A 335 15.00 17.15 11.01
C GLY A 335 13.88 18.09 11.45
N TYR A 336 12.86 18.29 10.61
CA TYR A 336 11.71 19.14 10.92
C TYR A 336 10.53 18.30 11.41
N MET A 337 9.94 18.76 12.52
CA MET A 337 8.63 18.39 13.01
C MET A 337 7.60 19.32 12.35
N ARG A 338 6.98 18.83 11.28
CA ARG A 338 5.96 19.56 10.52
C ARG A 338 4.61 19.55 11.25
N ASP A 339 3.82 20.60 11.07
CA ASP A 339 2.46 20.76 11.59
C ASP A 339 1.65 21.64 10.64
N ASP A 340 0.33 21.58 10.75
CA ASP A 340 -0.61 22.44 10.04
C ASP A 340 -0.43 22.45 8.51
N PHE A 341 -0.60 21.29 7.86
CA PHE A 341 -0.40 21.14 6.41
C PHE A 341 0.98 21.64 5.94
N ASN A 342 2.03 21.38 6.74
CA ASN A 342 3.41 21.83 6.51
C ASN A 342 3.57 23.37 6.45
N HIS A 343 2.58 24.14 6.92
CA HIS A 343 2.72 25.58 7.07
C HIS A 343 3.56 25.95 8.30
N THR A 344 3.66 25.06 9.29
CA THR A 344 4.51 25.25 10.48
C THR A 344 5.59 24.17 10.55
N ASN A 345 6.86 24.57 10.52
CA ASN A 345 7.99 23.66 10.48
C ASN A 345 8.97 23.95 11.60
N LYS A 346 8.92 23.14 12.68
CA LYS A 346 9.84 23.28 13.81
C LYS A 346 11.03 22.35 13.64
N GLN A 347 12.22 22.89 13.53
CA GLN A 347 13.44 22.08 13.58
C GLN A 347 13.61 21.48 14.98
N ILE A 348 13.90 20.19 15.06
CA ILE A 348 14.14 19.47 16.32
C ILE A 348 15.47 18.72 16.26
N SER A 349 16.14 18.60 17.41
CA SER A 349 17.37 17.80 17.52
C SER A 349 17.05 16.31 17.53
N HIS A 350 18.04 15.47 17.22
CA HIS A 350 17.94 14.02 17.37
C HIS A 350 17.55 13.62 18.81
N THR A 351 18.10 14.30 19.82
CA THR A 351 17.74 14.05 21.23
C THR A 351 16.27 14.32 21.51
N GLN A 352 15.73 15.43 20.99
CA GLN A 352 14.32 15.75 21.14
C GLN A 352 13.43 14.74 20.41
N HIS A 353 13.82 14.35 19.20
CA HIS A 353 13.15 13.30 18.43
C HIS A 353 13.10 11.96 19.21
N PHE A 354 14.23 11.53 19.76
CA PHE A 354 14.32 10.33 20.60
C PHE A 354 13.46 10.44 21.86
N GLN A 355 13.44 11.59 22.54
CA GLN A 355 12.57 11.83 23.70
C GLN A 355 11.07 11.75 23.35
N ASN A 356 10.68 12.26 22.18
CA ASN A 356 9.32 12.13 21.69
C ASN A 356 8.94 10.64 21.51
N SER A 357 9.84 9.84 20.93
CA SER A 357 9.67 8.39 20.81
C SER A 357 9.47 7.72 22.17
N ARG A 358 10.34 8.00 23.15
CA ARG A 358 10.23 7.46 24.51
C ARG A 358 8.89 7.80 25.15
N PHE A 359 8.41 9.02 24.97
CA PHE A 359 7.08 9.43 25.45
C PHE A 359 5.96 8.62 24.79
N VAL A 360 5.97 8.52 23.46
CA VAL A 360 4.95 7.77 22.71
C VAL A 360 4.92 6.30 23.15
N GLU A 361 6.06 5.63 23.21
CA GLU A 361 6.15 4.24 23.67
C GLU A 361 5.65 4.06 25.12
N SER A 362 5.82 5.07 25.98
CA SER A 362 5.38 4.98 27.38
C SER A 362 3.86 4.99 27.56
N ILE A 363 3.09 5.42 26.56
CA ILE A 363 1.62 5.51 26.65
C ILE A 363 0.90 4.57 25.68
N LEU A 364 1.62 3.96 24.72
CA LEU A 364 1.03 3.06 23.73
C LEU A 364 0.76 1.68 24.32
N ASP A 365 -0.51 1.31 24.43
CA ASP A 365 -0.94 -0.06 24.67
C ASP A 365 -0.92 -0.89 23.39
N VAL A 366 -1.41 -0.32 22.29
CA VAL A 366 -1.49 -0.99 20.99
C VAL A 366 -1.04 -0.01 19.91
N TYR A 367 -0.24 -0.50 18.96
CA TYR A 367 0.10 0.16 17.71
C TYR A 367 -0.15 -0.82 16.57
N TRP A 368 -1.02 -0.45 15.63
CA TRP A 368 -1.33 -1.29 14.48
C TRP A 368 -1.56 -0.44 13.23
N GLU A 369 -0.71 -0.62 12.24
CA GLU A 369 -0.90 -0.04 10.90
C GLU A 369 -1.83 -0.94 10.08
N LEU A 370 -2.81 -0.31 9.42
CA LEU A 370 -3.68 -0.99 8.47
C LEU A 370 -2.85 -1.46 7.27
N PRO A 371 -2.84 -2.76 6.94
CA PRO A 371 -2.21 -3.23 5.73
C PRO A 371 -2.95 -2.74 4.48
N PRO A 372 -2.26 -2.58 3.34
CA PRO A 372 -2.94 -2.38 2.07
C PRO A 372 -3.94 -3.51 1.84
N VAL A 373 -5.11 -3.19 1.27
CA VAL A 373 -6.16 -4.20 1.05
C VAL A 373 -5.69 -5.28 0.10
N ALA A 374 -4.98 -4.89 -0.96
CA ALA A 374 -4.46 -5.81 -1.95
C ALA A 374 -3.11 -5.34 -2.49
N GLY A 375 -2.30 -6.31 -2.90
CA GLY A 375 -0.96 -6.03 -3.42
C GLY A 375 -0.97 -5.24 -4.74
N PRO A 376 0.15 -4.59 -5.09
CA PRO A 376 0.26 -3.79 -6.32
C PRO A 376 0.02 -4.58 -7.60
N SER A 377 0.29 -5.90 -7.63
CA SER A 377 0.04 -6.73 -8.82
C SER A 377 -1.46 -6.89 -9.12
N LEU A 378 -2.32 -6.60 -8.15
CA LEU A 378 -3.78 -6.72 -8.26
C LEU A 378 -4.47 -5.38 -8.43
N THR A 379 -3.91 -4.34 -7.81
CA THR A 379 -4.51 -3.00 -7.74
C THR A 379 -3.88 -1.99 -8.69
N GLN A 380 -2.72 -2.32 -9.27
CA GLN A 380 -1.87 -1.43 -10.08
C GLN A 380 -1.41 -0.16 -9.36
N GLN A 381 -1.61 -0.07 -8.04
CA GLN A 381 -1.23 1.12 -7.30
C GLN A 381 0.30 1.23 -7.20
N THR A 382 0.82 2.41 -7.50
CA THR A 382 2.25 2.71 -7.39
C THR A 382 2.55 3.71 -6.28
N ARG A 383 1.51 4.16 -5.55
CA ARG A 383 1.60 5.24 -4.58
C ARG A 383 2.57 4.92 -3.45
N TYR A 384 2.45 3.76 -2.80
CA TYR A 384 3.31 3.38 -1.67
C TYR A 384 4.46 2.45 -2.08
N ASP A 385 5.45 2.34 -1.19
CA ASP A 385 6.54 1.38 -1.32
C ASP A 385 6.23 0.06 -0.56
N PRO A 386 6.06 -1.10 -1.24
CA PRO A 386 5.76 -2.38 -0.59
C PRO A 386 6.80 -2.88 0.43
N ALA A 387 8.05 -2.42 0.36
CA ALA A 387 9.08 -2.79 1.34
C ALA A 387 8.96 -1.97 2.65
N ARG A 388 8.13 -0.93 2.64
CA ARG A 388 7.88 -0.01 3.77
C ARG A 388 6.47 -0.17 4.32
N VAL A 389 5.78 -1.28 4.07
CA VAL A 389 4.44 -1.55 4.63
C VAL A 389 4.31 -3.03 5.01
N SER A 390 3.34 -3.35 5.86
CA SER A 390 2.97 -4.74 6.13
C SER A 390 2.42 -5.42 4.88
N ASN A 391 2.47 -6.76 4.85
CA ASN A 391 1.88 -7.55 3.76
C ASN A 391 0.39 -7.22 3.58
N PRO A 392 -0.08 -7.08 2.33
CA PRO A 392 -1.47 -6.75 2.07
C PRO A 392 -2.43 -7.87 2.50
N ILE A 393 -3.69 -7.52 2.75
CA ILE A 393 -4.75 -8.48 3.14
C ILE A 393 -4.95 -9.54 2.04
N VAL A 394 -4.95 -9.10 0.78
CA VAL A 394 -4.95 -9.95 -0.41
C VAL A 394 -3.57 -9.85 -1.08
N GLU A 395 -2.72 -10.85 -0.82
CA GLU A 395 -1.38 -10.94 -1.40
C GLU A 395 -1.36 -10.98 -2.93
N ASP A 396 -0.26 -10.50 -3.52
CA ASP A 396 -0.03 -10.54 -4.96
C ASP A 396 -0.25 -11.95 -5.54
N GLY A 397 -0.73 -12.00 -6.79
CA GLY A 397 -1.05 -13.25 -7.46
C GLY A 397 -2.35 -13.95 -6.99
N ARG A 398 -3.02 -13.47 -5.94
CA ARG A 398 -4.29 -14.05 -5.43
C ARG A 398 -5.53 -13.52 -6.18
N PHE A 399 -5.47 -13.48 -7.52
CA PHE A 399 -6.52 -12.89 -8.37
C PHE A 399 -7.92 -13.49 -8.13
N GLY A 400 -8.02 -14.82 -7.93
CA GLY A 400 -9.30 -15.46 -7.64
C GLY A 400 -9.94 -15.00 -6.33
N LEU A 401 -9.14 -14.70 -5.30
CA LEU A 401 -9.62 -14.12 -4.04
C LEU A 401 -10.04 -12.66 -4.25
N PHE A 402 -9.22 -11.88 -4.94
CA PHE A 402 -9.50 -10.48 -5.28
C PHE A 402 -10.84 -10.32 -6.02
N GLN A 403 -11.11 -11.19 -7.01
CA GLN A 403 -12.37 -11.21 -7.75
C GLN A 403 -13.55 -11.67 -6.88
N ARG A 404 -13.36 -12.71 -6.05
CA ARG A 404 -14.42 -13.22 -5.16
C ARG A 404 -14.89 -12.19 -4.14
N LEU A 405 -13.96 -11.41 -3.60
CA LEU A 405 -14.26 -10.29 -2.69
C LEU A 405 -14.94 -9.11 -3.42
N GLY A 406 -14.99 -9.12 -4.75
CA GLY A 406 -15.57 -8.04 -5.55
C GLY A 406 -14.65 -6.84 -5.75
N LEU A 407 -13.41 -6.90 -5.27
CA LEU A 407 -12.44 -5.80 -5.41
C LEU A 407 -12.11 -5.50 -6.88
N SER A 408 -12.18 -6.52 -7.75
CA SER A 408 -11.96 -6.35 -9.20
C SER A 408 -13.07 -5.58 -9.92
N ARG A 409 -14.19 -5.28 -9.25
CA ARG A 409 -15.27 -4.44 -9.80
C ARG A 409 -15.04 -2.95 -9.54
N LEU A 410 -14.16 -2.63 -8.60
CA LEU A 410 -13.84 -1.26 -8.24
C LEU A 410 -12.86 -0.67 -9.26
N GLU A 411 -13.00 0.63 -9.54
CA GLU A 411 -12.06 1.34 -10.39
C GLU A 411 -10.66 1.36 -9.76
N GLU A 412 -9.62 1.10 -10.54
CA GLU A 412 -8.23 1.02 -10.05
C GLU A 412 -7.80 2.29 -9.30
N THR A 413 -8.32 3.45 -9.73
CA THR A 413 -8.06 4.76 -9.12
C THR A 413 -8.46 4.84 -7.65
N VAL A 414 -9.40 4.02 -7.17
CA VAL A 414 -9.81 4.04 -5.76
C VAL A 414 -8.75 3.47 -4.83
N PHE A 415 -7.83 2.65 -5.34
CA PHE A 415 -6.68 2.10 -4.62
C PHE A 415 -5.46 3.02 -4.70
N ASN A 416 -5.42 3.97 -5.64
CA ASN A 416 -4.28 4.87 -5.83
C ASN A 416 -4.25 6.04 -4.82
N GLY A 417 -4.47 5.71 -3.55
CA GLY A 417 -4.58 6.65 -2.43
C GLY A 417 -3.87 6.19 -1.16
N TYR A 418 -3.42 4.93 -1.08
CA TYR A 418 -2.83 4.38 0.14
C TYR A 418 -1.55 5.15 0.57
N THR A 419 -1.64 5.72 1.76
CA THR A 419 -0.55 6.05 2.67
C THR A 419 -0.69 5.12 3.88
N GLN A 420 0.10 5.24 4.95
CA GLN A 420 -0.14 4.40 6.12
C GLN A 420 -1.26 5.01 6.97
N MET A 421 -2.20 4.18 7.42
CA MET A 421 -3.18 4.56 8.44
C MET A 421 -2.90 3.74 9.69
N VAL A 422 -2.97 4.33 10.88
CA VAL A 422 -2.65 3.65 12.12
C VAL A 422 -3.78 3.74 13.13
N TYR A 423 -4.09 2.60 13.75
CA TYR A 423 -4.87 2.54 14.97
C TYR A 423 -3.92 2.44 16.17
N VAL A 424 -4.18 3.27 17.18
CA VAL A 424 -3.50 3.18 18.46
C VAL A 424 -4.49 3.10 19.61
N LYS A 425 -4.12 2.31 20.61
CA LYS A 425 -4.72 2.38 21.94
C LYS A 425 -3.73 3.01 22.90
N ILE A 426 -4.15 4.04 23.63
CA ILE A 426 -3.31 4.74 24.61
C ILE A 426 -3.91 4.70 26.01
N SER A 427 -3.01 4.69 26.99
CA SER A 427 -3.31 4.91 28.40
C SER A 427 -2.11 5.51 29.12
N LEU A 428 -2.36 6.26 30.19
CA LEU A 428 -1.31 6.60 31.14
C LEU A 428 -0.74 5.31 31.74
N ASN A 429 0.54 5.31 32.11
CA ASN A 429 1.09 4.19 32.88
C ASN A 429 0.24 3.96 34.12
N GLU A 430 -0.22 2.73 34.31
CA GLU A 430 -0.57 2.24 35.64
C GLU A 430 0.74 2.31 36.45
N MET A 431 0.82 3.22 37.42
CA MET A 431 1.85 3.14 38.46
C MET A 431 1.46 2.07 39.46
#